data_AF-A0A8S0Q1Y3-F1
#
_entry.id   AF-A0A8S0Q1Y3-F1
#
_cell.length_a   1.000
_cell.length_b   1.000
_cell.length_c   1.000
_cell.angle_alpha   90.00
_cell.angle_beta   90.00
_cell.angle_gamma   90.00
#
_symmetry.space_group_name_H-M   'P 1'
#
loop_
_entity.id
_entity.type
_entity.pdbx_description
1 polymer ?
#
loop_
_entity_poly.entity_id
_entity_poly.type
_entity_poly.pdbx_seq_one_letter_code
_entity_poly.pdbx_strand_id
1 'polypeptide(L)'
;MAQQQEIEALRHLELRLLRCTLPSDHPSQPPPPPLLTLSSPCSLLHSLLNAVVLLIESGNYLQALSSSASQSLFANLKFVSPESESASRFYSDSLLECVDSFLNVNGSENLEPESMELKGYKVLLVMAIGVSALLAFIQCNITG
;
A
#
# COMPACT_ATOMS: atom_id res chain seq x y z
N MET A 1 13.54 2.42 22.03
CA MET A 1 13.84 3.55 21.11
C MET A 1 13.53 3.20 19.67
N ALA A 2 14.04 2.10 19.11
CA ALA A 2 13.77 1.69 17.71
C ALA A 2 12.28 1.50 17.39
N GLN A 3 11.52 0.80 18.23
CA GLN A 3 10.09 0.56 18.03
C GLN A 3 9.26 1.86 17.97
N GLN A 4 9.57 2.82 18.85
CA GLN A 4 8.89 4.12 18.86
C GLN A 4 9.11 4.89 17.54
N GLN A 5 10.32 4.82 17.00
CA GLN A 5 10.68 5.45 15.73
C GLN A 5 9.95 4.80 14.55
N GLU A 6 9.77 3.47 14.57
CA GLU A 6 9.00 2.75 13.54
C GLU A 6 7.51 3.11 13.57
N ILE A 7 6.92 3.22 14.76
CA ILE A 7 5.52 3.64 14.95
C ILE A 7 5.33 5.08 14.45
N GLU A 8 6.23 5.99 14.80
CA GLU A 8 6.18 7.38 14.35
C GLU A 8 6.32 7.48 12.83
N ALA A 9 7.24 6.71 12.24
CA ALA A 9 7.43 6.64 10.80
C ALA A 9 6.19 6.10 10.07
N LEU A 10 5.55 5.05 10.60
CA LEU A 10 4.32 4.51 10.05
C LEU A 10 3.17 5.54 10.13
N ARG A 11 3.00 6.18 11.29
CA ARG A 11 1.98 7.21 11.51
C ARG A 11 2.18 8.42 10.60
N HIS A 12 3.44 8.80 10.33
CA HIS A 12 3.75 9.87 9.39
C HIS A 12 3.26 9.55 7.96
N LEU A 13 3.48 8.32 7.50
CA LEU A 13 3.00 7.87 6.19
C LEU A 13 1.47 7.78 6.13
N GLU A 14 0.83 7.31 7.20
CA GLU A 14 -0.63 7.25 7.32
C GLU A 14 -1.27 8.65 7.19
N LEU A 15 -0.76 9.63 7.93
CA LEU A 15 -1.27 11.00 7.90
C LEU A 15 -1.07 11.66 6.53
N ARG A 16 0.03 11.34 5.83
CA ARG A 16 0.26 11.81 4.46
C ARG A 16 -0.73 11.22 3.48
N LEU A 17 -0.97 9.91 3.53
CA LEU A 17 -1.98 9.27 2.71
C LEU A 17 -3.38 9.86 2.97
N LEU A 18 -3.74 10.07 4.24
CA LEU A 18 -5.03 10.66 4.61
C LEU A 18 -5.19 12.09 4.07
N ARG A 19 -4.12 12.89 4.06
CA ARG A 19 -4.17 14.25 3.47
C ARG A 19 -4.46 14.23 1.97
N CYS A 20 -4.05 13.17 1.27
CA CYS A 20 -4.31 13.03 -0.17
C CYS A 20 -5.79 12.73 -0.48
N THR A 21 -6.58 12.30 0.50
CA THR A 21 -8.00 11.95 0.32
C THR A 21 -8.96 13.03 0.83
N LEU A 22 -8.44 14.11 1.41
CA LEU A 22 -9.22 15.23 1.92
C LEU A 22 -9.08 16.44 1.01
N PRO A 23 -10.15 17.23 0.80
CA PRO A 23 -10.03 18.55 0.18
C PRO A 23 -9.07 19.41 1.02
N SER A 24 -8.04 19.98 0.40
CA SER A 24 -7.13 20.89 1.07
C SER A 24 -7.16 22.25 0.40
N ASP A 25 -7.61 23.26 1.16
CA ASP A 25 -7.58 24.66 0.73
C ASP A 25 -6.16 25.26 0.77
N HIS A 26 -5.19 24.55 1.39
CA HIS A 26 -3.79 24.96 1.46
C HIS A 26 -2.85 23.78 1.17
N PRO A 27 -2.25 23.71 -0.03
CA PRO A 27 -1.22 22.71 -0.32
C PRO A 27 0.03 23.04 0.50
N SER A 28 0.16 22.38 1.65
CA SER A 28 1.36 22.43 2.48
C SER A 28 2.28 21.30 2.04
N GLN A 29 3.55 21.60 1.77
CA GLN A 29 4.52 20.55 1.47
C GLN A 29 4.70 19.65 2.70
N PRO A 30 4.53 18.32 2.58
CA PRO A 30 4.67 17.43 3.72
C PRO A 30 6.10 17.46 4.25
N PRO A 31 6.30 17.31 5.58
CA PRO A 31 7.64 17.19 6.15
C PRO A 31 8.35 15.95 5.58
N PRO A 32 9.68 15.99 5.42
CA PRO A 32 10.44 14.82 4.99
C PRO A 32 10.20 13.64 5.95
N PRO A 33 10.07 12.41 5.43
CA PRO A 33 9.84 11.25 6.27
C PRO A 33 11.03 10.99 7.21
N PRO A 34 10.79 10.50 8.43
CA PRO A 34 11.86 10.06 9.32
C PRO A 34 12.62 8.89 8.69
N LEU A 35 13.96 8.98 8.66
CA LEU A 35 14.80 7.91 8.14
C LEU A 35 14.78 6.71 9.11
N LEU A 36 14.34 5.55 8.62
CA LEU A 36 14.50 4.29 9.34
C LEU A 36 15.87 3.67 9.03
N THR A 37 16.43 2.94 10.00
CA THR A 37 17.68 2.20 9.81
C THR A 37 17.48 1.06 8.80
N LEU A 38 18.42 0.94 7.87
CA LEU A 38 18.28 0.20 6.60
C LEU A 38 18.30 -1.33 6.69
N SER A 39 18.12 -1.95 7.86
CA SER A 39 18.37 -3.38 8.06
C SER A 39 17.17 -4.19 8.58
N SER A 40 16.00 -3.56 8.76
CA SER A 40 14.78 -4.25 9.21
C SER A 40 13.86 -4.56 8.02
N PRO A 41 13.10 -5.68 8.00
CA PRO A 41 11.99 -5.88 7.06
C PRO A 41 11.01 -4.69 7.00
N CYS A 42 10.83 -3.99 8.13
CA CYS A 42 10.05 -2.75 8.21
C CYS A 42 10.64 -1.63 7.34
N SER A 43 11.98 -1.54 7.20
CA SER A 43 12.63 -0.51 6.40
C SER A 43 12.37 -0.66 4.90
N LEU A 44 12.27 -1.90 4.40
CA LEU A 44 11.92 -2.17 3.00
C LEU A 44 10.47 -1.75 2.72
N LEU A 45 9.52 -2.22 3.54
CA LEU A 45 8.11 -1.85 3.37
C LEU A 45 7.88 -0.35 3.56
N HIS A 46 8.60 0.29 4.50
CA HIS A 46 8.59 1.74 4.66
C HIS A 46 9.02 2.44 3.37
N SER A 47 10.12 2.02 2.75
CA SER A 47 10.60 2.61 1.50
C SER A 47 9.60 2.43 0.36
N LEU A 48 9.02 1.23 0.22
CA LEU A 48 8.00 0.94 -0.78
C LEU A 48 6.75 1.81 -0.59
N LEU A 49 6.24 1.86 0.64
CA LEU A 49 5.08 2.66 1.00
C LEU A 49 5.34 4.16 0.79
N ASN A 50 6.49 4.67 1.22
CA ASN A 50 6.86 6.07 1.03
C ASN A 50 6.90 6.44 -0.46
N ALA A 51 7.44 5.56 -1.32
CA ALA A 51 7.45 5.77 -2.76
C ALA A 51 6.02 5.84 -3.33
N VAL A 52 5.12 4.94 -2.92
CA VAL A 52 3.71 4.97 -3.33
C VAL A 52 3.01 6.25 -2.86
N VAL A 53 3.21 6.66 -1.60
CA VAL A 53 2.61 7.88 -1.06
C VAL A 53 3.09 9.12 -1.83
N LEU A 54 4.38 9.21 -2.17
CA LEU A 54 4.91 10.30 -3.00
C LEU A 54 4.25 10.35 -4.38
N LEU A 55 4.02 9.19 -5.01
CA LEU A 55 3.32 9.12 -6.30
C LEU A 55 1.87 9.60 -6.16
N ILE A 56 1.16 9.20 -5.10
CA ILE A 56 -0.21 9.67 -4.83
C ILE A 56 -0.24 11.18 -4.58
N GLU A 57 0.65 11.72 -3.74
CA GLU A 57 0.76 13.16 -3.46
C GLU A 57 1.00 14.00 -4.73
N SER A 58 1.72 13.43 -5.71
CA SER A 58 2.01 14.08 -7.00
C SER A 58 0.93 13.87 -8.07
N GLY A 59 -0.16 13.16 -7.77
CA GLY A 59 -1.22 12.84 -8.72
C GLY A 59 -0.89 11.73 -9.72
N ASN A 60 0.23 11.02 -9.54
CA ASN A 60 0.71 9.97 -10.44
C ASN A 60 0.13 8.59 -10.06
N TYR A 61 -1.20 8.47 -10.01
CA TYR A 61 -1.89 7.29 -9.47
C TYR A 61 -1.64 6.00 -10.29
N LEU A 62 -1.62 6.09 -11.63
CA LEU A 62 -1.31 4.93 -12.48
C LEU A 62 0.11 4.41 -12.23
N GLN A 63 1.05 5.32 -12.01
CA GLN A 63 2.44 4.94 -11.71
C GLN A 63 2.52 4.24 -10.35
N ALA A 64 1.77 4.70 -9.34
CA ALA A 64 1.66 4.01 -8.06
C ALA A 64 1.09 2.58 -8.20
N LEU A 65 0.09 2.38 -9.06
CA LEU A 65 -0.46 1.04 -9.35
C LEU A 65 0.52 0.11 -10.09
N SER A 66 1.45 0.67 -10.87
CA SER A 66 2.49 -0.10 -11.57
C SER A 66 3.79 -0.29 -10.76
N SER A 67 3.85 0.27 -9.55
CA SER A 67 5.06 0.31 -8.72
C SER A 67 5.48 -1.07 -8.20
N SER A 68 6.73 -1.16 -7.73
CA SER A 68 7.25 -2.37 -7.06
C SER A 68 6.44 -2.75 -5.81
N ALA A 69 5.82 -1.78 -5.14
CA ALA A 69 4.91 -2.03 -4.02
C ALA A 69 3.66 -2.81 -4.46
N SER A 70 3.04 -2.39 -5.55
CA SER A 70 1.90 -3.09 -6.16
C SER A 70 2.30 -4.50 -6.62
N GLN A 71 3.45 -4.63 -7.28
CA GLN A 71 3.98 -5.93 -7.69
C GLN A 71 4.23 -6.86 -6.49
N SER A 72 4.70 -6.33 -5.36
CA SER A 72 4.86 -7.11 -4.13
C SER A 72 3.53 -7.55 -3.52
N LEU A 73 2.49 -6.72 -3.59
CA LEU A 73 1.14 -7.07 -3.12
C LEU A 73 0.52 -8.17 -3.98
N PHE A 74 0.67 -8.07 -5.31
CA PHE A 74 0.06 -8.98 -6.27
C PHE A 74 0.96 -10.13 -6.73
N ALA A 75 2.10 -10.35 -6.07
CA ALA A 75 3.07 -11.38 -6.47
C ALA A 75 2.49 -12.80 -6.47
N ASN A 76 1.55 -13.07 -5.57
CA ASN A 76 0.89 -14.37 -5.43
C ASN A 76 -0.41 -14.47 -6.25
N LEU A 77 -0.78 -13.42 -6.98
CA LEU A 77 -1.99 -13.40 -7.78
C LEU A 77 -1.83 -14.34 -8.97
N LYS A 78 -2.49 -15.50 -8.90
CA LYS A 78 -2.55 -16.45 -10.00
C LYS A 78 -3.66 -16.01 -10.94
N PHE A 79 -3.33 -15.28 -11.99
CA PHE A 79 -4.26 -15.10 -13.10
C PHE A 79 -4.49 -16.46 -13.75
N VAL A 80 -5.60 -17.12 -13.44
CA VAL A 80 -6.13 -18.13 -14.34
C VAL A 80 -6.50 -17.38 -15.61
N SER A 81 -5.95 -17.80 -16.75
CA SER A 81 -5.95 -17.10 -18.05
C SER A 81 -7.09 -16.07 -18.20
N PRO A 82 -6.81 -14.81 -18.62
CA PRO A 82 -7.79 -13.70 -18.64
C PRO A 82 -9.08 -13.99 -19.43
N GLU A 83 -9.08 -15.04 -20.25
CA GLU A 83 -10.22 -15.55 -21.01
C GLU A 83 -11.21 -16.39 -20.18
N SER A 84 -10.81 -16.84 -18.98
CA SER A 84 -11.57 -17.78 -18.14
C SER A 84 -12.02 -17.21 -16.78
N GLU A 85 -11.44 -16.11 -16.31
CA GLU A 85 -11.89 -15.43 -15.09
C GLU A 85 -12.86 -14.30 -15.43
N SER A 86 -14.10 -14.42 -14.95
CA SER A 86 -15.00 -13.27 -14.95
C SER A 86 -14.51 -12.24 -13.94
N ALA A 87 -14.72 -10.95 -14.22
CA ALA A 87 -14.42 -9.88 -13.26
C ALA A 87 -15.06 -10.14 -11.89
N SER A 88 -16.25 -10.75 -11.86
CA SER A 88 -16.91 -11.15 -10.61
C SER A 88 -16.09 -12.15 -9.80
N ARG A 89 -15.47 -13.17 -10.42
CA ARG A 89 -14.62 -14.12 -9.68
C ARG A 89 -13.32 -13.47 -9.24
N PHE A 90 -12.72 -12.66 -10.10
CA PHE A 90 -11.50 -11.94 -9.77
C PHE A 90 -11.65 -11.09 -8.51
N TYR A 91 -12.67 -10.24 -8.45
CA TYR A 91 -12.87 -9.33 -7.32
C TYR A 91 -13.38 -10.04 -6.06
N SER A 92 -14.17 -11.11 -6.18
CA SER A 92 -14.71 -11.83 -5.03
C SER A 92 -13.72 -12.81 -4.41
N ASP A 93 -12.93 -13.50 -5.24
CA ASP A 93 -12.13 -14.65 -4.81
C ASP A 93 -10.63 -14.33 -4.94
N SER A 94 -10.13 -14.18 -6.17
CA SER A 94 -8.67 -14.12 -6.46
C SER A 94 -7.99 -12.92 -5.80
N LEU A 95 -8.62 -11.74 -5.84
CA LEU A 95 -8.09 -10.52 -5.22
C LEU A 95 -8.08 -10.65 -3.69
N LEU A 96 -9.14 -11.20 -3.10
CA LEU A 96 -9.26 -11.37 -1.66
C LEU A 96 -8.21 -12.36 -1.14
N GLU A 97 -8.06 -13.51 -1.79
CA GLU A 97 -7.04 -14.51 -1.45
C GLU A 97 -5.62 -13.92 -1.55
N CYS A 98 -5.37 -13.09 -2.57
CA CYS A 98 -4.07 -12.42 -2.73
C CYS A 98 -3.78 -11.45 -1.58
N VAL A 99 -4.75 -10.63 -1.17
CA VAL A 99 -4.61 -9.69 -0.06
C VAL A 99 -4.46 -10.44 1.26
N ASP A 100 -5.25 -11.49 1.50
CA ASP A 100 -5.17 -12.31 2.71
C ASP A 100 -3.81 -13.01 2.83
N SER A 101 -3.28 -13.51 1.71
CA SER A 101 -1.94 -14.09 1.62
C SER A 101 -0.86 -13.06 1.94
N PHE A 102 -0.94 -11.86 1.36
CA PHE A 102 0.03 -10.79 1.61
C PHE A 102 0.02 -10.33 3.08
N LEU A 103 -1.18 -10.13 3.64
CA LEU A 103 -1.40 -9.74 5.04
C LEU A 103 -1.14 -10.87 6.03
N ASN A 104 -0.96 -12.11 5.56
CA ASN A 104 -0.79 -13.31 6.37
C ASN A 104 -1.91 -13.45 7.43
N VAL A 105 -3.17 -13.19 7.02
CA VAL A 105 -4.32 -13.09 7.95
C VAL A 105 -4.57 -14.40 8.70
N ASN A 106 -4.46 -15.53 8.00
CA ASN A 106 -4.73 -16.85 8.55
C ASN A 106 -3.54 -17.46 9.28
N GLY A 107 -2.37 -16.80 9.25
CA GLY A 107 -1.12 -17.28 9.84
C GLY A 107 -0.63 -18.57 9.18
N SER A 108 0.61 -18.57 8.66
CA SER A 108 1.29 -19.86 8.49
C SER A 108 1.59 -20.40 9.89
N GLU A 109 1.00 -21.55 10.25
CA GLU A 109 1.22 -22.24 11.53
C GLU A 109 2.72 -22.52 11.83
N ASN A 110 3.58 -22.36 10.82
CA ASN A 110 5.01 -22.66 10.84
C ASN A 110 5.93 -21.41 10.87
N LEU A 111 5.39 -20.19 10.96
CA LEU A 111 6.18 -18.95 10.99
C LEU A 111 6.01 -18.21 12.31
N GLU A 112 7.11 -17.65 12.80
CA GLU A 112 7.10 -16.72 13.94
C GLU A 112 6.09 -15.58 13.69
N PRO A 113 5.32 -15.17 14.71
CA PRO A 113 4.33 -14.12 14.57
C PRO A 113 5.00 -12.81 14.09
N GLU A 114 4.48 -12.25 13.00
CA GLU A 114 4.94 -10.98 12.46
C GLU A 114 4.79 -9.86 13.51
N SER A 115 5.75 -8.92 13.54
CA SER A 115 5.63 -7.77 14.42
C SER A 115 4.42 -6.90 14.03
N MET A 116 3.83 -6.23 15.01
CA MET A 116 2.66 -5.37 14.80
C MET A 116 2.98 -4.23 13.80
N GLU A 117 4.20 -3.73 13.82
CA GLU A 117 4.71 -2.69 12.92
C GLU A 117 4.75 -3.19 11.48
N LEU A 118 5.30 -4.39 11.25
CA LEU A 118 5.37 -5.00 9.92
C LEU A 118 3.96 -5.19 9.34
N LYS A 119 3.02 -5.69 10.15
CA LYS A 119 1.62 -5.83 9.76
C LYS A 119 0.98 -4.48 9.46
N GLY A 120 1.29 -3.46 10.25
CA GLY A 120 0.84 -2.07 10.00
C GLY A 120 1.31 -1.53 8.65
N TYR A 121 2.58 -1.75 8.30
CA TYR A 121 3.10 -1.37 6.98
C TYR A 121 2.39 -2.09 5.83
N LYS A 122 2.16 -3.41 5.97
CA LYS A 122 1.44 -4.19 4.95
C LYS A 122 0.01 -3.67 4.75
N VAL A 123 -0.73 -3.46 5.84
CA VAL A 123 -2.11 -2.93 5.79
C VAL A 123 -2.13 -1.55 5.12
N LEU A 124 -1.22 -0.66 5.52
CA LEU A 124 -1.17 0.69 4.97
C LEU A 124 -0.77 0.68 3.48
N LEU A 125 0.09 -0.24 3.06
CA LEU A 125 0.43 -0.44 1.64
C LEU A 125 -0.75 -0.92 0.82
N VAL A 126 -1.54 -1.88 1.32
CA VAL A 126 -2.80 -2.30 0.69
C VAL A 126 -3.76 -1.11 0.56
N MET A 127 -3.92 -0.32 1.64
CA MET A 127 -4.76 0.88 1.60
C MET A 127 -4.26 1.92 0.59
N ALA A 128 -2.95 2.19 0.54
CA ALA A 128 -2.37 3.15 -0.39
C ALA A 128 -2.61 2.74 -1.86
N ILE A 129 -2.44 1.45 -2.19
CA ILE A 129 -2.74 0.93 -3.53
C ILE A 129 -4.24 1.05 -3.84
N GLY A 130 -5.12 0.74 -2.89
CA GLY A 130 -6.57 0.91 -3.04
C GLY A 130 -6.99 2.37 -3.27
N VAL A 131 -6.42 3.31 -2.49
CA VAL A 131 -6.62 4.76 -2.69
C VAL A 131 -6.14 5.19 -4.07
N SER A 132 -4.97 4.70 -4.50
CA SER A 132 -4.44 4.99 -5.83
C SER A 132 -5.36 4.45 -6.94
N ALA A 133 -5.94 3.26 -6.77
CA ALA A 133 -6.89 2.69 -7.73
C ALA A 133 -8.16 3.55 -7.84
N LEU A 134 -8.71 3.99 -6.70
CA LEU A 134 -9.87 4.86 -6.66
C LEU A 134 -9.58 6.23 -7.30
N LEU A 135 -8.46 6.85 -6.96
CA LEU A 135 -8.08 8.17 -7.51
C LEU A 135 -7.74 8.08 -9.00
N ALA A 136 -7.08 7.02 -9.46
CA ALA A 136 -6.86 6.76 -10.89
C ALA A 136 -8.20 6.60 -11.62
N PHE A 137 -9.14 5.83 -11.05
CA PHE A 137 -10.47 5.67 -11.62
C PHE A 137 -11.21 7.00 -11.73
N ILE A 138 -11.21 7.82 -10.67
CA ILE A 138 -11.80 9.16 -10.68
C ILE A 138 -11.12 10.03 -11.75
N GLN A 139 -9.80 10.02 -11.81
CA GLN A 139 -9.05 10.83 -12.77
C GLN A 139 -9.40 10.48 -14.21
N CYS A 140 -9.47 9.19 -14.54
CA CYS A 140 -9.79 8.71 -15.87
C CYS A 140 -11.27 8.91 -16.27
N ASN A 141 -12.21 9.00 -15.32
CA ASN A 141 -13.64 9.02 -15.62
C ASN A 141 -14.34 10.36 -15.36
N ILE A 142 -13.82 11.19 -14.46
CA ILE A 142 -14.47 12.44 -14.02
C ILE A 142 -13.69 13.67 -14.48
N THR A 143 -12.36 13.64 -14.43
CA THR A 143 -11.55 14.83 -14.71
C THR A 143 -11.08 14.97 -16.15
N GLY A 144 -11.32 13.97 -17.01
CA GLY A 144 -11.11 14.06 -18.47
C GLY A 144 -9.68 14.32 -18.89
#